data_AF-A0A2M9P7M4-F1
#
_entry.id   AF-A0A2M9P7M4-F1
#
_cell.length_a   1.000
_cell.length_b   1.000
_cell.length_c   1.000
_cell.angle_alpha   90.00
_cell.angle_beta   90.00
_cell.angle_gamma   90.00
#
_symmetry.space_group_name_H-M   'P 1'
#
loop_
_entity.id
_entity.type
_entity.pdbx_description
1 polymer ?
#
loop_
_entity_poly.entity_id
_entity_poly.type
_entity_poly.pdbx_seq_one_letter_code
_entity_poly.pdbx_strand_id
1 'polypeptide(L)' 'GTEFTSSAVLAFTQAAGLDWRYIAPGKPTQNAFAESFQGKMRDECLNEHLFFSMNHARAVVAGWVEDFNTARPIQRSAT' A
#
# COMPACT_ATOMS: atom_id res chain seq x y z
N GLY A 1 -0.19 -10.90 4.58
CA GLY A 1 -0.43 -12.13 5.36
C GLY A 1 -1.92 -12.38 5.45
N THR A 2 -2.38 -12.94 6.57
CA THR A 2 -3.82 -13.20 6.85
C THR A 2 -4.57 -11.97 7.37
N GLU A 3 -3.94 -10.78 7.42
CA GLU A 3 -4.54 -9.59 8.03
C GLU A 3 -5.86 -9.17 7.34
N PHE A 4 -6.06 -9.58 6.08
CA PHE A 4 -7.24 -9.25 5.28
C PHE A 4 -8.20 -10.44 5.04
N THR A 5 -8.11 -11.51 5.83
CA THR A 5 -8.98 -12.71 5.66
C THR A 5 -10.12 -12.78 6.68
N SER A 6 -10.43 -11.69 7.38
CA SER A 6 -11.45 -11.69 8.45
C SER A 6 -12.87 -11.47 7.91
N SER A 7 -13.87 -11.96 8.66
CA SER A 7 -15.30 -11.76 8.36
C SER A 7 -15.69 -10.27 8.33
N ALA A 8 -15.01 -9.45 9.14
CA ALA A 8 -15.24 -8.01 9.18
C ALA A 8 -14.82 -7.32 7.87
N VAL A 9 -13.71 -7.75 7.26
CA VAL A 9 -13.26 -7.25 5.96
C VAL A 9 -14.26 -7.64 4.87
N LEU A 10 -14.76 -8.88 4.88
CA LEU A 10 -15.78 -9.34 3.93
C LEU A 10 -17.10 -8.57 4.06
N ALA A 11 -17.57 -8.33 5.29
CA ALA A 11 -18.78 -7.55 5.52
C ALA A 11 -18.63 -6.10 5.02
N PHE A 12 -17.46 -5.50 5.25
CA PHE A 12 -17.16 -4.16 4.74
C PHE A 12 -17.14 -4.13 3.21
N THR A 13 -16.45 -5.05 2.54
CA THR A 13 -16.36 -5.04 1.07
C THR A 13 -17.72 -5.26 0.42
N GLN A 14 -18.55 -6.14 0.99
CA GLN A 14 -19.93 -6.32 0.54
C GLN A 14 -20.76 -5.05 0.70
N ALA A 15 -20.71 -4.40 1.87
CA ALA A 15 -21.43 -3.16 2.12
C ALA A 15 -20.97 -2.01 1.21
N ALA A 16 -19.67 -1.97 0.88
CA ALA A 16 -19.07 -0.98 0.00
C ALA A 16 -19.21 -1.31 -1.50
N GLY A 17 -19.74 -2.49 -1.87
CA GLY A 17 -19.87 -2.92 -3.26
C GLY A 17 -18.52 -3.17 -3.97
N LEU A 18 -17.47 -3.51 -3.21
CA LEU A 18 -16.13 -3.73 -3.74
C LEU A 18 -15.94 -5.20 -4.15
N ASP A 19 -15.40 -5.42 -5.35
CA ASP A 19 -14.96 -6.76 -5.78
C ASP A 19 -13.71 -7.17 -5.00
N TRP A 20 -13.87 -8.11 -4.06
CA TRP A 20 -12.81 -8.58 -3.20
C TRP A 20 -12.25 -9.92 -3.67
N ARG A 21 -10.94 -9.99 -3.90
CA ARG A 21 -10.26 -11.21 -4.37
C ARG A 21 -9.06 -11.54 -3.52
N TYR A 22 -8.96 -12.80 -3.10
CA TYR A 22 -7.74 -13.32 -2.48
C TYR A 22 -6.64 -13.54 -3.51
N ILE A 23 -5.39 -13.40 -3.08
CA ILE A 23 -4.22 -13.83 -3.86
C ILE A 23 -4.30 -15.35 -4.00
N ALA A 24 -4.25 -15.83 -5.23
CA ALA A 24 -4.30 -17.26 -5.50
C ALA A 24 -3.00 -17.93 -5.01
N PRO A 25 -3.09 -19.13 -4.40
CA PRO A 25 -1.91 -19.90 -4.03
C PRO A 25 -0.97 -20.09 -5.23
N GLY A 26 0.32 -19.83 -5.05
CA GLY A 26 1.32 -19.96 -6.12
C GLY A 26 1.31 -18.85 -7.18
N LYS A 27 0.58 -17.75 -6.97
CA LYS A 27 0.56 -16.57 -7.86
C LYS A 27 1.08 -15.30 -7.17
N PRO A 28 2.37 -15.24 -6.76
CA PRO A 28 2.93 -14.10 -6.05
C PRO A 28 2.87 -12.80 -6.86
N THR A 29 2.82 -12.89 -8.19
CA THR A 29 2.70 -11.73 -9.08
C THR A 29 1.40 -10.93 -8.88
N GLN A 30 0.34 -11.53 -8.32
CA GLN A 30 -0.90 -10.81 -8.00
C GLN A 30 -0.73 -9.79 -6.86
N ASN A 31 0.32 -9.94 -6.03
CA ASN A 31 0.66 -8.99 -4.96
C ASN A 31 1.86 -8.09 -5.28
N ALA A 32 2.51 -8.30 -6.45
CA ALA A 32 3.79 -7.68 -6.75
C ALA A 32 3.76 -6.14 -6.72
N PHE A 33 2.65 -5.52 -7.11
CA PHE A 33 2.50 -4.06 -7.02
C PHE A 33 2.51 -3.57 -5.57
N ALA A 34 1.70 -4.19 -4.71
CA ALA A 34 1.62 -3.81 -3.30
C ALA A 34 2.94 -4.07 -2.56
N GLU A 35 3.61 -5.17 -2.87
CA GLU A 35 4.95 -5.48 -2.33
C GLU A 35 6.00 -4.46 -2.80
N SER A 36 5.99 -4.10 -4.09
CA SER A 36 6.91 -3.10 -4.64
C SER A 36 6.65 -1.71 -4.05
N PHE A 37 5.39 -1.34 -3.85
CA PHE A 37 5.02 -0.10 -3.16
C PHE A 37 5.51 -0.09 -1.70
N GLN A 38 5.28 -1.16 -0.95
CA GLN A 38 5.73 -1.27 0.45
C GLN A 38 7.26 -1.24 0.57
N GLY A 39 7.97 -1.87 -0.37
CA GLY A 39 9.43 -1.79 -0.46
C GLY A 39 9.91 -0.35 -0.63
N LYS A 40 9.34 0.38 -1.61
CA LYS A 40 9.68 1.79 -1.85
C LYS A 40 9.37 2.68 -0.66
N MET A 41 8.19 2.54 -0.03
CA MET A 41 7.85 3.31 1.16
C MET A 41 8.85 3.06 2.29
N ARG A 42 9.29 1.81 2.47
CA ARG A 42 10.29 1.48 3.48
C ARG A 42 11.63 2.15 3.18
N ASP A 43 12.12 1.97 1.96
CA ASP A 43 13.47 2.40 1.58
C ASP A 43 13.58 3.92 1.40
N GLU A 44 12.54 4.57 0.87
CA GLU A 44 12.56 6.00 0.53
C GLU A 44 11.95 6.91 1.59
N CYS A 45 11.14 6.37 2.51
CA CYS A 45 10.48 7.17 3.55
C CYS A 45 10.86 6.70 4.95
N LEU A 46 10.54 5.45 5.30
CA LEU A 46 10.57 5.03 6.70
C LEU A 46 12.00 4.84 7.23
N ASN A 47 12.92 4.35 6.40
CA ASN A 47 14.31 4.14 6.79
C ASN A 47 15.14 5.43 6.80
N GLU A 48 14.72 6.45 6.05
CA GLU A 48 15.43 7.74 5.92
C GLU A 48 15.10 8.72 7.07
N HIS A 49 14.08 8.43 7.88
CA HIS A 49 13.57 9.36 8.89
C HIS A 49 13.59 8.77 10.30
N LEU A 50 14.05 9.58 11.26
CA LEU A 50 13.80 9.35 12.68
C LEU A 50 12.48 10.00 13.09
N PHE A 51 11.61 9.24 13.75
CA PHE A 51 10.31 9.72 14.20
C PHE A 51 10.33 10.13 15.67
N PHE A 52 10.10 11.40 15.95
CA PHE A 52 10.09 11.96 17.31
C PHE A 52 8.71 11.98 17.95
N SER A 53 7.64 11.81 17.17
CA SER A 53 6.26 11.70 17.66
C SER A 53 5.35 11.09 16.60
N MET A 54 4.14 10.68 17.01
CA MET A 54 3.10 10.21 16.09
C MET A 54 2.67 11.30 15.10
N ASN A 55 2.61 12.56 15.54
CA ASN A 55 2.27 13.69 14.66
C ASN A 55 3.37 13.92 13.62
N HIS A 56 4.64 13.81 14.02
CA HIS A 56 5.76 13.89 13.10
C HIS A 56 5.71 12.77 12.06
N ALA A 57 5.48 11.52 12.50
CA ALA A 57 5.35 10.37 11.60
C ALA A 57 4.21 10.56 10.58
N ARG A 58 3.04 11.04 11.01
CA ARG A 58 1.92 11.33 10.11
C ARG A 58 2.27 12.40 9.08
N ALA A 59 2.96 13.47 9.48
CA ALA A 59 3.37 14.53 8.57
C ALA A 59 4.38 14.04 7.52
N VAL A 60 5.40 13.29 7.94
CA VAL A 60 6.41 12.71 7.04
C VAL A 60 5.78 11.75 6.03
N VAL A 61 4.92 10.83 6.50
CA VAL A 61 4.25 9.87 5.62
C VAL A 61 3.30 10.58 4.64
N ALA A 62 2.58 11.61 5.08
CA ALA A 62 1.68 12.37 4.21
C ALA A 62 2.45 13.08 3.08
N GLY A 63 3.57 13.75 3.40
CA GLY A 63 4.43 14.38 2.40
C GLY A 63 4.98 13.38 1.39
N TRP A 64 5.49 12.24 1.86
CA TRP A 64 5.99 11.20 0.95
C TRP A 64 4.89 10.63 0.03
N VAL A 65 3.67 10.45 0.53
CA VAL A 65 2.52 9.99 -0.28
C VAL A 65 2.17 11.02 -1.36
N GLU A 66 2.19 12.32 -1.03
CA GLU A 66 1.95 13.38 -2.00
C GLU A 66 3.03 13.38 -3.09
N ASP A 67 4.31 13.30 -2.70
CA ASP A 67 5.44 13.23 -3.64
C ASP A 67 5.38 11.99 -4.53
N PHE A 68 5.10 10.82 -3.95
CA PHE A 68 4.98 9.57 -4.69
C PHE A 68 3.89 9.63 -5.77
N ASN A 69 2.75 10.27 -5.46
CA ASN A 69 1.60 10.36 -6.37
C ASN A 69 1.74 11.48 -7.42
N THR A 70 2.52 12.53 -7.15
CA THR A 70 2.57 13.74 -8.01
C THR A 70 3.87 13.88 -8.79
N ALA A 71 5.02 13.49 -8.22
CA ALA A 71 6.33 13.74 -8.81
C ALA A 71 6.80 12.62 -9.76
N ARG A 72 6.13 11.46 -9.77
CA ARG A 72 6.56 10.31 -10.57
C ARG A 72 5.66 10.13 -11.80
N PRO A 73 6.23 10.01 -13.03
CA PRO A 73 5.44 9.60 -14.17
C PRO A 73 4.85 8.23 -13.88
N ILE A 74 3.52 8.16 -13.90
CA ILE A 74 2.78 6.91 -13.73
C ILE A 74 3.39 5.93 -14.74
N GLN A 75 4.05 4.87 -14.27
CA GLN A 75 4.42 3.77 -15.15
C GLN A 75 3.11 3.13 -15.62
N ARG A 76 2.56 3.67 -16.70
CA ARG A 76 1.68 2.91 -17.57
C ARG A 76 2.57 1.82 -18.14
N SER A 77 2.49 0.61 -17.57
CA SER A 77 2.80 -0.57 -18.35
C SER A 77 1.86 -0.53 -19.56
N ALA A 78 2.43 -0.12 -20.70
CA ALA A 78 1.78 -0.27 -21.98
C ALA A 78 1.47 -1.76 -22.18
N THR A 79 0.27 -2.00 -22.70
CA THR A 79 -0.30 -3.26 -23.17
C THR A 79 0.70 -4.19 -23.82
#